data_AF-A0A1G9JH95-F1
#
_entry.id   AF-A0A1G9JH95-F1
#
_cell.length_a   1.000
_cell.length_b   1.000
_cell.length_c   1.000
_cell.angle_alpha   90.00
_cell.angle_beta   90.00
_cell.angle_gamma   90.00
#
_symmetry.space_group_name_H-M   'P 1'
#
loop_
_entity.id
_entity.type
_entity.pdbx_description
1 polymer ?
#
loop_
_entity_poly.entity_id
_entity_poly.type
_entity_poly.pdbx_seq_one_letter_code
_entity_poly.pdbx_strand_id
1 'polypeptide(L)' 'MKTDPIHLITRRLPLEFSGDEANTKIDIDAIRREFEEKKYTLLSERPVSVSVGDKWLYVTFLLQEKQERTSIGFQ' A
#
# COMPACT_ATOMS: atom_id res chain seq x y z
N MET A 1 8.20 -11.89 21.33
CA MET A 1 8.55 -11.21 20.07
C MET A 1 7.67 -9.97 19.98
N LYS A 2 8.21 -8.76 19.90
CA LYS A 2 7.40 -7.57 19.58
C LYS A 2 7.35 -7.49 18.05
N THR A 3 6.24 -7.90 17.46
CA THR A 3 6.00 -7.75 16.02
C THR A 3 5.55 -6.31 15.80
N ASP A 4 6.14 -5.61 14.84
CA ASP A 4 5.67 -4.28 14.47
C ASP A 4 4.19 -4.34 14.06
N PRO A 5 3.40 -3.30 14.35
CA PRO A 5 2.00 -3.28 13.97
C PRO A 5 1.86 -3.37 12.45
N ILE A 6 0.95 -4.23 12.01
CA ILE A 6 0.56 -4.33 10.61
C ILE A 6 -0.63 -3.39 10.40
N HIS A 7 -0.47 -2.47 9.47
CA HIS A 7 -1.47 -1.50 9.08
C HIS A 7 -2.17 -1.95 7.81
N LEU A 8 -3.50 -1.84 7.79
CA LEU A 8 -4.31 -1.97 6.59
C LEU A 8 -4.59 -0.59 6.06
N ILE A 9 -4.21 -0.33 4.80
CA ILE A 9 -4.51 0.93 4.13
C ILE A 9 -5.31 0.69 2.86
N THR A 10 -6.38 1.45 2.67
CA THR A 10 -7.16 1.44 1.42
C THR A 10 -6.80 2.69 0.61
N ARG A 11 -6.25 2.46 -0.58
CA ARG A 11 -5.95 3.51 -1.56
C ARG A 11 -7.02 3.54 -2.64
N ARG A 12 -7.44 4.74 -3.01
CA ARG A 12 -8.31 4.97 -4.17
C ARG A 12 -7.45 5.22 -5.39
N LEU A 13 -7.59 4.40 -6.42
CA LEU A 13 -7.00 4.61 -7.72
C LEU A 13 -8.12 5.01 -8.69
N PRO A 14 -7.91 5.99 -9.58
CA PRO A 14 -8.90 6.30 -10.59
C PRO A 14 -9.12 5.07 -11.49
N LEU A 15 -10.38 4.77 -11.76
CA LEU A 15 -10.75 3.83 -12.82
C LEU A 15 -10.79 4.62 -14.12
N GLU A 16 -9.91 4.25 -15.05
CA GLU A 16 -9.97 4.78 -16.41
C GLU A 16 -10.82 3.82 -17.25
N PHE A 17 -11.93 4.35 -17.77
CA PHE A 17 -12.81 3.60 -18.66
C PHE A 17 -12.36 3.88 -20.10
N SER A 18 -11.99 2.83 -20.82
CA SER A 18 -11.74 2.90 -22.27
C SER A 18 -12.80 2.04 -22.97
N GLY A 19 -13.89 2.67 -23.41
CA GLY A 19 -15.07 1.97 -23.94
C GLY A 19 -15.87 1.29 -22.82
N ASP A 20 -16.27 0.03 -23.03
CA ASP A 20 -16.95 -0.81 -22.03
C ASP A 20 -15.98 -1.49 -21.05
N GLU A 21 -14.67 -1.34 -21.23
CA GLU A 21 -13.65 -1.94 -20.35
C GLU A 21 -13.11 -0.92 -19.33
N ALA A 22 -13.26 -1.26 -18.06
CA ALA A 22 -12.59 -0.56 -16.96
C ALA A 22 -11.13 -1.05 -16.88
N ASN A 23 -10.19 -0.21 -17.30
CA ASN A 23 -8.76 -0.49 -17.24
C ASN A 23 -8.13 0.31 -16.11
N THR A 24 -7.70 -0.36 -15.04
CA THR A 24 -6.81 0.21 -14.03
C THR A 24 -5.51 -0.56 -14.02
N LYS A 25 -4.40 0.14 -14.30
CA LYS A 25 -3.06 -0.37 -14.04
C LYS A 25 -2.66 0.01 -12.62
N ILE A 26 -2.62 -0.97 -11.73
CA ILE A 26 -2.05 -0.78 -10.39
C ILE A 26 -0.53 -0.85 -10.53
N ASP A 27 0.15 0.28 -10.45
CA ASP A 27 1.61 0.33 -10.41
C ASP A 27 2.09 0.05 -8.98
N ILE A 28 2.38 -1.23 -8.71
CA ILE A 28 2.80 -1.70 -7.39
C ILE A 28 4.18 -1.14 -7.01
N ASP A 29 5.07 -0.92 -7.97
CA ASP A 29 6.40 -0.35 -7.71
C ASP A 29 6.30 1.11 -7.28
N ALA A 30 5.44 1.90 -7.94
CA ALA A 30 5.16 3.27 -7.52
C ALA A 30 4.57 3.32 -6.09
N ILE A 31 3.63 2.43 -5.80
CA ILE A 31 3.00 2.33 -4.47
C ILE A 31 4.01 1.91 -3.41
N ARG A 32 4.87 0.94 -3.71
CA ARG A 32 5.95 0.48 -2.82
C ARG A 32 6.86 1.66 -2.47
N ARG A 33 7.38 2.38 -3.47
CA ARG A 33 8.28 3.53 -3.25
C ARG A 33 7.62 4.59 -2.38
N GLU A 34 6.38 4.96 -2.67
CA GLU A 34 5.68 5.98 -1.88
C GLU A 34 5.53 5.57 -0.41
N PHE A 35 5.23 4.30 -0.14
CA PHE A 35 5.12 3.82 1.23
C PHE A 35 6.48 3.70 1.92
N GLU A 36 7.53 3.30 1.20
CA GLU A 36 8.89 3.28 1.74
C GLU A 36 9.37 4.68 2.16
N GLU A 37 9.05 5.72 1.38
CA GLU A 37 9.32 7.12 1.75
C GLU A 37 8.58 7.53 3.03
N LYS A 38 7.39 6.97 3.25
CA LYS A 38 6.59 7.17 4.48
C LYS A 38 6.98 6.26 5.64
N LYS A 39 8.13 5.58 5.55
CA LYS A 39 8.62 4.61 6.54
C LYS A 39 7.69 3.41 6.71
N TYR A 40 6.96 3.03 5.67
CA TYR A 40 6.17 1.80 5.63
C TYR A 40 6.79 0.81 4.63
N THR A 41 6.84 -0.46 5.01
CA THR A 41 7.18 -1.55 4.11
C THR A 41 5.90 -2.19 3.60
N LEU A 42 5.75 -2.27 2.28
CA LEU A 42 4.66 -3.02 1.67
C LEU A 42 4.91 -4.52 1.89
N LEU A 43 4.03 -5.19 2.63
CA LEU A 43 4.18 -6.61 2.95
C LEU A 43 3.68 -7.55 1.84
N SER A 44 2.87 -7.04 0.91
CA SER A 44 2.29 -7.84 -0.16
C SER A 44 2.44 -7.15 -1.52
N GLU A 45 2.95 -7.88 -2.50
CA GLU A 45 3.04 -7.39 -3.90
C GLU A 45 1.66 -7.33 -4.57
N ARG A 46 0.68 -8.03 -4.00
CA ARG A 46 -0.71 -7.98 -4.41
C ARG A 46 -1.55 -7.32 -3.33
N PRO A 47 -2.58 -6.55 -3.69
CA PRO A 47 -3.53 -6.06 -2.72
C PRO A 47 -4.28 -7.20 -2.04
N VAL A 48 -4.58 -7.03 -0.76
CA VAL A 48 -5.36 -7.98 0.04
C VAL A 48 -6.83 -7.96 -0.38
N SER A 49 -7.33 -6.80 -0.78
CA SER A 49 -8.68 -6.64 -1.31
C SER A 49 -8.69 -5.57 -2.38
N VAL A 50 -9.50 -5.80 -3.41
CA VAL A 50 -9.78 -4.85 -4.48
C VAL A 50 -11.28 -4.75 -4.60
N SER A 51 -11.82 -3.54 -4.56
CA SER A 51 -13.23 -3.27 -4.76
C SER A 51 -13.41 -2.18 -5.80
N VAL A 52 -14.27 -2.44 -6.78
CA VAL A 52 -14.59 -1.50 -7.85
C VAL A 52 -15.79 -0.67 -7.40
N GLY A 53 -15.62 0.64 -7.32
CA GLY A 53 -16.74 1.60 -7.23
C GLY A 53 -16.93 2.34 -8.55
N ASP A 54 -17.88 3.28 -8.61
CA ASP A 54 -18.27 3.95 -9.86
C ASP A 54 -17.09 4.53 -10.68
N LYS A 55 -16.20 5.29 -10.04
CA LYS A 55 -15.06 5.96 -10.69
C LYS A 55 -13.71 5.65 -10.03
N TRP A 56 -13.72 4.76 -9.05
CA TRP A 56 -12.57 4.50 -8.19
C TRP A 56 -12.40 3.02 -7.91
N LEU A 57 -11.17 2.56 -8.06
CA LEU A 57 -10.72 1.26 -7.56
C LEU A 57 -10.21 1.46 -6.13
N TYR A 58 -10.84 0.79 -5.18
CA TYR A 58 -10.43 0.76 -3.78
C TYR A 58 -9.52 -0.45 -3.57
N VAL A 59 -8.24 -0.18 -3.35
CA VAL A 59 -7.20 -1.20 -3.28
C VAL A 59 -6.60 -1.19 -1.88
N THR A 60 -6.70 -2.32 -1.18
CA THR A 60 -6.25 -2.43 0.22
C THR A 60 -4.93 -3.18 0.31
N PHE A 61 -3.95 -2.62 1.01
CA PHE A 61 -2.62 -3.18 1.20
C PHE A 61 -2.27 -3.39 2.66
N LEU A 62 -1.39 -4.36 2.92
CA LEU A 62 -0.76 -4.55 4.23
C LEU A 62 0.58 -3.80 4.24
N LEU A 63 0.71 -2.93 5.22
CA LEU A 63 1.92 -2.16 5.47
C LEU A 63 2.47 -2.54 6.85
N GLN A 64 3.79 -2.59 6.96
CA GLN A 64 4.49 -2.66 8.24
C GLN A 64 5.25 -1.37 8.43
N GLU A 65 5.03 -0.67 9.54
CA GLU A 65 5.85 0.49 9.88
C GLU A 65 7.30 0.04 10.08
N LYS A 66 8.24 0.63 9.31
CA LYS A 66 9.67 0.46 9.53
C LYS A 66 9.96 1.16 10.85
N GLN A 67 10.19 0.38 11.91
CA GLN A 67 10.85 0.90 13.10
C GLN A 67 12.21 1.45 12.64
N GLU A 68 12.32 2.78 12.58
CA GLU A 68 13.62 3.41 12.73
C GLU A 68 14.11 2.95 14.11
N ARG A 69 15.08 2.02 14.11
CA ARG A 69 15.91 1.77 15.28
C ARG A 69 16.52 3.13 15.63
N THR A 70 15.85 3.87 16.50
CA THR A 70 16.51 4.84 17.35
C THR A 70 17.49 4.00 18.14
N SER A 71 18.73 3.99 17.65
CA SER A 71 19.86 3.37 18.29
C SER A 71 20.04 4.12 19.60
N ILE A 72 19.39 3.63 20.65
CA ILE A 72 19.64 4.07 22.00
C ILE A 72 21.00 3.48 22.34
N GLY A 73 22.06 4.25 22.10
CA GLY A 73 23.40 3.89 22.52
C GLY A 73 23.39 3.68 24.03
N PHE A 74 23.59 2.45 24.46
CA PHE A 74 24.07 2.19 25.82
C PHE A 74 25.58 2.41 25.79
N GLN A 75 26.05 3.46 26.46
CA GLN A 75 27.45 3.57 26.90
C GLN A 75 27.71 2.55 28.01
#